data_AF-A0A2E8K2A7-F1
#
_entry.id   AF-A0A2E8K2A7-F1
#
_cell.length_a   1.000
_cell.length_b   1.000
_cell.length_c   1.000
_cell.angle_alpha   90.00
_cell.angle_beta   90.00
_cell.angle_gamma   90.00
#
_symmetry.space_group_name_H-M   'P 1'
#
loop_
_entity.id
_entity.type
_entity.pdbx_description
1 polymer ?
#
loop_
_entity_poly.entity_id
_entity_poly.type
_entity_poly.pdbx_seq_one_letter_code
_entity_poly.pdbx_strand_id
1 'polypeptide(L)' 'MSKPLPSSKTILICEGVERPPGDTPEEQMDAYYAAWQELIDTGLAWSLQGWFGREAMHLIRRGLCSEPKVDDGDPTS' A
#
# COMPACT_ATOMS: atom_id res chain seq x y z
N MET A 1 -14.43 10.56 -7.09
CA MET A 1 -13.74 11.47 -6.14
C MET A 1 -12.28 11.07 -6.06
N SER A 2 -11.34 12.01 -5.94
CA SER A 2 -9.93 11.66 -5.72
C SER A 2 -9.78 11.06 -4.32
N LYS A 3 -9.25 9.83 -4.22
CA LYS A 3 -8.95 9.22 -2.92
C LYS A 3 -7.93 10.09 -2.16
N PRO A 4 -8.01 10.17 -0.81
CA PRO A 4 -7.06 10.96 -0.03
C PRO A 4 -5.65 10.47 -0.29
N LEU A 5 -4.69 11.40 -0.39
CA LEU A 5 -3.29 11.06 -0.53
C LEU A 5 -2.82 10.29 0.72
N PRO A 6 -2.00 9.25 0.56
CA PRO A 6 -1.44 8.55 1.71
C PRO A 6 -0.56 9.49 2.51
N SER A 7 -0.46 9.21 3.81
CA SER A 7 0.39 10.01 4.69
C SER A 7 1.87 9.91 4.26
N SER A 8 2.66 10.96 4.54
CA SER A 8 4.11 10.91 4.30
C SER A 8 4.77 9.71 5.01
N LYS A 9 4.24 9.31 6.17
CA LYS A 9 4.70 8.15 6.93
C LYS A 9 4.51 6.83 6.18
N THR A 10 3.42 6.67 5.44
CA THR A 10 3.16 5.49 4.61
C THR A 10 4.26 5.28 3.57
N ILE A 11 4.69 6.37 2.92
CA ILE A 11 5.77 6.34 1.92
C ILE A 11 7.09 5.91 2.58
N LEU A 12 7.44 6.50 3.74
CA LEU A 12 8.68 6.18 4.45
C LEU A 12 8.75 4.73 4.93
N ILE A 13 7.61 4.13 5.30
CA ILE A 13 7.51 2.71 5.62
C ILE A 13 7.78 1.85 4.37
N CYS A 14 7.18 2.19 3.23
CA CYS A 14 7.38 1.46 1.98
C CYS A 14 8.83 1.56 1.48
N GLU A 15 9.49 2.70 1.71
CA GLU A 15 10.90 2.92 1.40
C GLU A 15 11.86 2.16 2.34
N GLY A 16 11.36 1.65 3.47
CA GLY A 16 12.18 1.01 4.51
C GLY A 16 12.97 2.01 5.37
N VAL A 17 12.63 3.30 5.30
CA VAL A 17 13.22 4.36 6.13
C VAL A 17 12.61 4.36 7.53
N GLU A 18 11.29 4.22 7.59
CA GLU A 18 10.55 4.14 8.85
C GLU A 18 10.17 2.70 9.16
N ARG A 19 10.30 2.32 10.43
CA ARG A 19 9.84 1.02 10.90
C ARG A 19 8.32 0.99 10.88
N PRO A 20 7.69 -0.09 10.37
CA PRO A 20 6.25 -0.27 10.55
C PRO A 20 5.86 -0.22 12.04
N PRO A 21 4.68 0.32 12.39
CA PRO A 21 4.18 0.25 13.75
C PRO A 21 3.86 -1.21 14.14
N GLY A 22 3.85 -1.49 15.45
CA GLY A 22 3.56 -2.82 16.00
C GLY A 22 4.58 -3.22 17.07
N ASP A 23 4.14 -3.97 18.07
CA ASP A 23 4.99 -4.45 19.17
C ASP A 23 5.63 -5.80 18.83
N THR A 24 5.00 -6.57 17.94
CA THR A 24 5.46 -7.86 17.46
C THR A 24 5.94 -7.81 16.01
N PRO A 25 6.75 -8.79 15.55
CA PRO A 25 7.14 -8.87 14.14
C PRO A 25 5.95 -9.07 13.19
N GLU A 26 4.90 -9.75 13.63
CA GLU A 26 3.69 -10.03 12.84
C GLU A 26 2.90 -8.74 12.60
N GLU A 27 2.64 -7.95 13.66
CA GLU A 27 1.95 -6.66 13.55
C GLU A 27 2.72 -5.67 12.65
N GLN A 28 4.05 -5.67 12.75
CA GLN A 28 4.89 -4.83 11.89
C GLN A 28 4.81 -5.26 10.42
N MET A 29 4.72 -6.56 10.16
CA MET A 29 4.57 -7.08 8.81
C MET A 29 3.18 -6.75 8.22
N ASP A 30 2.13 -6.86 9.03
CA ASP A 30 0.78 -6.45 8.65
C ASP A 30 0.72 -4.95 8.34
N ALA A 31 1.34 -4.11 9.19
CA ALA A 31 1.39 -2.68 8.97
C ALA A 31 2.22 -2.30 7.73
N TYR A 32 3.27 -3.06 7.41
CA TYR A 32 4.03 -2.91 6.17
C TYR A 32 3.15 -3.19 4.94
N TYR A 33 2.40 -4.28 4.94
CA TYR A 33 1.49 -4.60 3.83
C TYR A 33 0.32 -3.62 3.73
N ALA A 34 -0.20 -3.14 4.86
CA ALA A 34 -1.23 -2.09 4.88
C ALA A 34 -0.72 -0.79 4.24
N ALA A 35 0.53 -0.40 4.49
CA ALA A 35 1.13 0.77 3.86
C ALA A 35 1.23 0.61 2.33
N TRP A 36 1.67 -0.57 1.86
CA TRP A 36 1.68 -0.87 0.43
C TRP A 36 0.28 -0.89 -0.19
N GLN A 37 -0.71 -1.45 0.51
CA GLN A 37 -2.08 -1.47 0.04
C GLN A 37 -2.64 -0.05 -0.09
N GLU A 38 -2.32 0.86 0.83
CA GLU A 38 -2.72 2.27 0.75
C GLU A 38 -2.12 2.95 -0.50
N LEU A 39 -0.84 2.71 -0.80
CA LEU A 39 -0.20 3.20 -2.02
C LEU A 39 -0.85 2.64 -3.29
N ILE A 40 -1.27 1.37 -3.28
CA ILE A 40 -1.96 0.72 -4.41
C ILE A 40 -3.37 1.31 -4.59
N ASP A 41 -4.14 1.40 -3.51
CA ASP A 41 -5.54 1.83 -3.52
C ASP A 41 -5.69 3.29 -3.95
N THR A 42 -4.73 4.15 -3.57
CA THR A 42 -4.67 5.56 -3.96
C THR A 42 -4.08 5.78 -5.34
N GLY A 43 -3.49 4.75 -5.94
CA GLY A 43 -2.77 4.82 -7.21
C GLY A 43 -1.39 5.49 -7.12
N LEU A 44 -0.93 5.82 -5.91
CA LEU A 44 0.37 6.45 -5.70
C LEU A 44 1.53 5.50 -6.05
N ALA A 45 1.37 4.19 -5.82
CA ALA A 45 2.34 3.17 -6.25
C ALA A 45 2.70 3.24 -7.74
N TRP A 46 1.74 3.67 -8.57
CA TRP A 46 1.86 3.78 -10.03
C TRP A 46 2.27 5.18 -10.49
N SER A 47 2.08 6.18 -9.63
CA SER A 47 2.43 7.58 -9.89
C SER A 47 3.86 7.90 -9.47
N LEU A 48 4.37 7.18 -8.46
CA LEU A 48 5.77 7.26 -8.04
C LEU A 48 6.68 6.53 -9.04
N GLN A 49 7.80 7.17 -9.36
CA GLN A 49 8.79 6.60 -10.26
C GLN A 49 9.65 5.54 -9.56
N GLY A 50 10.38 4.75 -10.35
CA GLY A 50 11.37 3.83 -9.83
C GLY A 50 10.81 2.45 -9.52
N TRP A 51 10.93 2.00 -8.28
CA TRP A 51 10.69 0.62 -7.89
C TRP A 51 9.31 0.37 -7.26
N PHE A 52 8.59 1.42 -6.83
CA PHE A 52 7.27 1.32 -6.20
C PHE A 52 6.27 0.48 -7.00
N GLY A 53 6.09 0.78 -8.29
CA GLY A 53 5.18 -0.01 -9.12
C GLY A 53 5.64 -1.46 -9.31
N ARG A 54 6.95 -1.73 -9.35
CA ARG A 54 7.45 -3.11 -9.46
C ARG A 54 7.19 -3.90 -8.19
N GLU A 55 7.38 -3.28 -7.03
CA GLU A 55 7.14 -3.93 -5.74
C GLU A 55 5.65 -4.13 -5.48
N ALA A 56 4.82 -3.12 -5.73
CA ALA A 56 3.38 -3.26 -5.63
C ALA A 56 2.86 -4.43 -6.49
N MET A 57 3.35 -4.55 -7.72
CA MET A 57 3.04 -5.68 -8.60
C MET A 57 3.57 -7.02 -8.07
N HIS A 58 4.76 -7.04 -7.46
CA HIS A 58 5.33 -8.23 -6.84
C HIS A 58 4.49 -8.71 -5.64
N LEU A 59 4.07 -7.79 -4.77
CA LEU A 59 3.24 -8.07 -3.60
C LEU A 59 1.85 -8.59 -3.99
N ILE A 60 1.22 -7.98 -5.01
CA ILE A 60 -0.05 -8.45 -5.56
C ILE A 60 0.08 -9.89 -6.08
N ARG A 61 1.12 -10.17 -6.88
CA ARG A 61 1.35 -11.51 -7.44
C ARG A 61 1.62 -12.57 -6.38
N ARG A 62 2.14 -12.18 -5.22
CA ARG A 62 2.38 -13.08 -4.09
C ARG A 62 1.15 -13.26 -3.20
N GLY A 63 0.04 -12.56 -3.47
CA GLY A 63 -1.15 -12.56 -2.63
C GLY A 63 -0.97 -11.84 -1.29
N LEU A 64 0.03 -10.96 -1.18
CA LEU A 64 0.29 -10.15 0.02
C LEU A 64 -0.44 -8.81 -0.02
N CYS A 65 -0.77 -8.33 -1.22
CA CYS A 65 -1.64 -7.18 -1.45
C CYS A 65 -2.69 -7.53 -2.51
N SER A 66 -3.72 -6.70 -2.63
CA SER A 66 -4.78 -6.81 -3.64
C SER A 66 -4.63 -5.75 -4.72
N GLU A 67 -5.21 -6.00 -5.88
CA GLU A 67 -5.38 -4.98 -6.92
C GLU A 67 -6.16 -3.77 -6.38
N PRO A 68 -5.98 -2.56 -6.96
CA PRO A 68 -6.67 -1.38 -6.50
C PRO A 68 -8.18 -1.62 -6.47
N LYS A 69 -8.83 -1.30 -5.34
CA LYS A 69 -10.29 -1.35 -5.27
C LYS A 69 -10.90 -0.41 -6.31
N VAL A 70 -11.58 -1.00 -7.29
CA VAL A 70 -12.44 -0.28 -8.23
C VAL A 70 -13.65 0.16 -7.43
N ASP A 71 -13.76 1.46 -7.18
CA ASP A 71 -14.90 2.02 -6.47
C ASP A 71 -16.02 2.19 -7.53
N ASP A 72 -16.65 1.08 -7.89
CA ASP A 72 -17.70 1.03 -8.92
C ASP A 72 -19.04 1.60 -8.41
N GLY A 73 -19.08 2.14 -7.19
CA GLY A 73 -20.29 2.69 -6.57
C GLY A 73 -21.28 1.63 -6.10
N ASP A 74 -20.86 0.35 -6.04
CA ASP A 74 -21.66 -0.72 -5.48
C ASP A 74 -21.62 -0.67 -3.94
N PRO A 75 -22.76 -0.47 -3.26
CA PRO A 75 -22.82 -0.42 -1.80
C PRO A 75 -22.50 -1.75 -1.10
N THR A 76 -22.16 -2.81 -1.83
CA THR A 76 -21.87 -4.15 -1.27
C THR A 76 -20.41 -4.61 -1.33
N SER A 77 -19.47 -3.77 -1.82
CA SER A 77 -18.03 -4.12 -1.96
C SER A 77 -17.14 -3.74 -0.78
#